data_AF-A0A530BDW9-F1
#
_entry.id   AF-A0A530BDW9-F1
#
_cell.length_a   1.000
_cell.length_b   1.000
_cell.length_c   1.000
_cell.angle_alpha   90.00
_cell.angle_beta   90.00
_cell.angle_gamma   90.00
#
_symmetry.space_group_name_H-M   'P 1'
#
loop_
_entity.id
_entity.type
_entity.pdbx_description
1 polymer ?
#
loop_
_entity_poly.entity_id
_entity_poly.type
_entity_poly.pdbx_seq_one_letter_code
_entity_poly.pdbx_strand_id
1 'polypeptide(L)'
;MQRDHSLRPHPRSLGWIGTTALAMGGSNQSLFLIAALFVGQGAIPGQGSAAVVLLIVGVILSWAAAPAWTELILLWPDRVGGIAATCSEAFRPYSPVLSGLAGTCYWWGWVPTCGLTALLSASAIQQWYLPDIPVEFVACALVVCFTAVNLCGIKWVSRLVVPIATGSAFLAFAAAIIPILSGNVDWRQATTFALTSPFPGWFGDLTSIMAGLYLVGFAAPAFEAATCHVGETVDPNRNVPRAVFASAVMAGLYFIVLPIVWLGALGSQSLGKDLA
;
A
#
# COMPACT_ATOMS: atom_id res chain seq x y z
N MET A 1 3.93 -28.82 19.88
CA MET A 1 3.19 -27.54 20.06
C MET A 1 1.88 -27.83 20.78
N GLN A 2 1.82 -27.63 22.09
CA GLN A 2 0.56 -27.69 22.83
C GLN A 2 -0.26 -26.45 22.47
N ARG A 3 -1.41 -26.63 21.82
CA ARG A 3 -2.40 -25.56 21.65
C ARG A 3 -2.93 -25.23 23.05
N ASP A 4 -2.74 -24.00 23.49
CA ASP A 4 -3.35 -23.54 24.73
C ASP A 4 -4.85 -23.36 24.49
N HIS A 5 -5.63 -24.42 24.78
CA HIS A 5 -7.07 -24.50 24.59
C HIS A 5 -7.87 -23.58 25.55
N SER A 6 -7.19 -22.79 26.38
CA SER A 6 -7.80 -21.90 27.39
C SER A 6 -8.27 -20.54 26.85
N LEU A 7 -7.79 -20.13 25.66
CA LEU A 7 -8.16 -18.84 25.07
C LEU A 7 -9.40 -18.99 24.18
N ARG A 8 -10.45 -18.23 24.48
CA ARG A 8 -11.63 -18.14 23.61
C ARG A 8 -11.19 -17.66 22.21
N PRO A 9 -11.62 -18.32 21.13
CA PRO A 9 -11.30 -17.87 19.77
C PRO A 9 -11.79 -16.44 19.56
N HIS A 10 -10.95 -15.58 18.98
CA HIS A 10 -11.37 -14.24 18.62
C HIS A 10 -12.55 -14.30 17.64
N PRO A 11 -13.59 -13.47 17.80
CA PRO A 11 -14.76 -13.51 16.93
C PRO A 11 -14.38 -13.18 15.48
N ARG A 12 -14.65 -14.11 14.57
CA ARG A 12 -14.51 -13.91 13.12
C ARG A 12 -15.74 -13.19 12.58
N SER A 13 -15.53 -12.03 11.97
CA SER A 13 -16.63 -11.19 11.47
C SER A 13 -16.37 -10.55 10.12
N LEU A 14 -15.14 -10.62 9.61
CA LEU A 14 -14.77 -10.14 8.29
C LEU A 14 -15.05 -11.20 7.22
N GLY A 15 -15.86 -10.85 6.23
CA GLY A 15 -15.96 -11.60 4.99
C GLY A 15 -14.86 -11.21 4.01
N TRP A 16 -14.69 -11.99 2.93
CA TRP A 16 -13.63 -11.77 1.94
C TRP A 16 -13.65 -10.35 1.32
N ILE A 17 -14.84 -9.77 1.11
CA ILE A 17 -15.00 -8.41 0.56
C ILE A 17 -14.42 -7.35 1.52
N GLY A 18 -14.73 -7.48 2.81
CA GLY A 18 -14.19 -6.58 3.84
C GLY A 18 -12.68 -6.72 3.96
N THR A 19 -12.16 -7.95 3.96
CA THR A 19 -10.72 -8.21 3.99
C THR A 19 -10.00 -7.66 2.76
N THR A 20 -10.62 -7.78 1.57
CA THR A 20 -10.09 -7.23 0.32
C THR A 20 -10.09 -5.70 0.35
N ALA A 21 -11.19 -5.08 0.79
CA ALA A 21 -11.30 -3.63 0.88
C ALA A 21 -10.27 -3.02 1.84
N LEU A 22 -10.01 -3.69 2.98
CA LEU A 22 -8.93 -3.30 3.90
C LEU A 22 -7.56 -3.41 3.24
N ALA A 23 -7.31 -4.48 2.49
CA ALA A 23 -6.04 -4.68 1.79
C ALA A 23 -5.80 -3.68 0.65
N MET A 24 -6.86 -3.33 -0.08
CA MET A 24 -6.81 -2.33 -1.15
C MET A 24 -6.41 -0.94 -0.65
N GLY A 25 -6.76 -0.59 0.60
CA GLY A 25 -6.33 0.67 1.21
C GLY A 25 -4.82 0.85 1.21
N GLY A 26 -4.07 -0.25 1.40
CA GLY A 26 -2.60 -0.24 1.29
C GLY A 26 -2.13 0.01 -0.14
N SER A 27 -2.71 -0.68 -1.13
CA SER A 27 -2.36 -0.50 -2.55
C SER A 27 -2.64 0.92 -3.05
N ASN A 28 -3.69 1.59 -2.54
CA ASN A 28 -4.02 2.97 -2.92
C ASN A 28 -2.93 3.98 -2.53
N GLN A 29 -2.09 3.66 -1.52
CA GLN A 29 -0.99 4.53 -1.11
C GLN A 29 0.05 4.74 -2.21
N SER A 30 0.12 3.82 -3.18
CA SER A 30 1.02 3.92 -4.31
C SER A 30 0.83 5.19 -5.13
N LEU A 31 -0.41 5.71 -5.20
CA LEU A 31 -0.72 6.95 -5.92
C LEU A 31 0.11 8.13 -5.43
N PHE A 32 0.37 8.17 -4.11
CA PHE A 32 1.19 9.22 -3.50
C PHE A 32 2.69 8.98 -3.68
N LEU A 33 3.11 7.72 -3.86
CA LEU A 33 4.50 7.37 -4.14
C LEU A 33 4.87 7.59 -5.61
N ILE A 34 3.92 7.50 -6.52
CA ILE A 34 4.14 7.82 -7.94
C ILE A 34 4.72 9.23 -8.07
N ALA A 35 4.14 10.23 -7.40
CA ALA A 35 4.67 11.59 -7.43
C ALA A 35 6.15 11.67 -7.00
N ALA A 36 6.45 11.08 -5.84
CA ALA A 36 7.80 11.04 -5.27
C ALA A 36 8.79 10.27 -6.17
N LEU A 37 8.34 9.18 -6.83
CA LEU A 37 9.18 8.40 -7.73
C LEU A 37 9.45 9.11 -9.06
N PHE A 38 8.53 9.94 -9.56
CA PHE A 38 8.73 10.65 -10.82
C PHE A 38 9.51 11.94 -10.66
N VAL A 39 9.21 12.75 -9.65
CA VAL A 39 9.79 14.10 -9.46
C VAL A 39 10.82 14.16 -8.33
N GLY A 40 10.71 13.31 -7.31
CA GLY A 40 11.60 13.33 -6.15
C GLY A 40 11.04 14.14 -4.99
N GLN A 41 11.85 14.31 -3.94
CA GLN A 41 11.50 15.09 -2.75
C GLN A 41 12.66 16.01 -2.36
N GLY A 42 12.41 17.32 -2.39
CA GLY A 42 13.40 18.34 -2.03
C GLY A 42 14.65 18.27 -2.91
N ALA A 43 15.80 18.00 -2.30
CA ALA A 43 17.09 17.89 -2.99
C ALA A 43 17.35 16.49 -3.60
N ILE A 44 16.48 15.51 -3.34
CA ILE A 44 16.63 14.14 -3.85
C ILE A 44 15.85 14.03 -5.15
N PRO A 45 16.52 13.87 -6.31
CA PRO A 45 15.84 13.72 -7.59
C PRO A 45 15.02 12.42 -7.62
N GLY A 46 13.86 12.48 -8.28
CA GLY A 46 13.09 11.30 -8.61
C GLY A 46 13.73 10.51 -9.75
N GLN A 47 13.15 9.35 -10.06
CA GLN A 47 13.67 8.38 -11.01
C GLN A 47 13.18 8.68 -12.45
N GLY A 48 12.42 9.75 -12.65
CA GLY A 48 11.86 10.14 -13.94
C GLY A 48 10.86 9.10 -14.47
N SER A 49 10.76 8.95 -15.79
CA SER A 49 9.84 7.97 -16.39
C SER A 49 10.27 6.52 -16.16
N ALA A 50 11.53 6.26 -15.79
CA ALA A 50 11.98 4.93 -15.39
C ALA A 50 11.28 4.40 -14.12
N ALA A 51 10.65 5.28 -13.33
CA ALA A 51 9.81 4.89 -12.20
C ALA A 51 8.73 3.86 -12.56
N VAL A 52 8.15 3.93 -13.78
CA VAL A 52 7.17 2.96 -14.26
C VAL A 52 7.73 1.55 -14.26
N VAL A 53 8.95 1.38 -14.77
CA VAL A 53 9.61 0.07 -14.82
C VAL A 53 9.89 -0.45 -13.40
N LEU A 54 10.32 0.43 -12.49
CA LEU A 54 10.57 0.06 -11.10
C LEU A 54 9.29 -0.39 -10.38
N LEU A 55 8.16 0.31 -10.63
CA LEU A 55 6.85 -0.05 -10.09
C LEU A 55 6.38 -1.43 -10.59
N ILE A 56 6.55 -1.69 -11.90
CA ILE A 56 6.22 -3.00 -12.51
C ILE A 56 7.06 -4.12 -11.88
N VAL A 57 8.38 -3.93 -11.81
CA VAL A 57 9.29 -4.92 -11.22
C VAL A 57 8.94 -5.18 -9.76
N GLY A 58 8.69 -4.13 -8.97
CA GLY A 58 8.33 -4.28 -7.57
C GLY A 58 7.02 -5.03 -7.33
N VAL A 59 6.00 -4.81 -8.17
CA VAL A 59 4.74 -5.56 -8.07
C VAL A 59 4.92 -7.01 -8.50
N ILE A 60 5.70 -7.30 -9.54
CA ILE A 60 6.00 -8.68 -9.94
C ILE A 60 6.71 -9.43 -8.80
N LEU A 61 7.72 -8.80 -8.18
CA LEU A 61 8.43 -9.37 -7.03
C LEU A 61 7.48 -9.60 -5.84
N SER A 62 6.56 -8.66 -5.60
CA SER A 62 5.57 -8.78 -4.53
C SER A 62 4.60 -9.92 -4.80
N TRP A 63 4.09 -10.06 -6.04
CA TRP A 63 3.24 -11.18 -6.44
C TRP A 63 3.93 -12.52 -6.30
N ALA A 64 5.23 -12.60 -6.58
CA ALA A 64 6.02 -13.81 -6.36
C ALA A 64 6.13 -14.18 -4.87
N ALA A 65 6.14 -13.19 -3.97
CA ALA A 65 6.18 -13.41 -2.53
C ALA A 65 4.81 -13.73 -1.91
N ALA A 66 3.70 -13.35 -2.57
CA ALA A 66 2.34 -13.48 -2.03
C ALA A 66 1.93 -14.91 -1.61
N PRO A 67 2.26 -15.98 -2.37
CA PRO A 67 1.94 -17.35 -1.96
C PRO A 67 2.68 -17.76 -0.69
N ALA A 68 3.98 -17.46 -0.59
CA ALA A 68 4.80 -17.79 0.57
C ALA A 68 4.27 -17.11 1.85
N TRP A 69 3.90 -15.83 1.76
CA TRP A 69 3.29 -15.11 2.87
C TRP A 69 1.92 -15.68 3.27
N THR A 70 1.11 -16.06 2.28
CA THR A 70 -0.21 -16.64 2.53
C THR A 70 -0.10 -18.00 3.21
N GLU A 71 0.81 -18.87 2.77
CA GLU A 71 1.07 -20.16 3.44
C GLU A 71 1.56 -19.96 4.87
N LEU A 72 2.52 -19.03 5.07
CA LEU A 72 3.06 -18.72 6.38
C LEU A 72 1.99 -18.22 7.36
N ILE A 73 1.09 -17.34 6.92
CA ILE A 73 0.01 -16.82 7.78
C ILE A 73 -1.02 -17.89 8.14
N LEU A 74 -1.31 -18.80 7.21
CA LEU A 74 -2.30 -19.86 7.38
C LEU A 74 -1.80 -21.00 8.28
N LEU A 75 -0.52 -21.03 8.64
CA LEU A 75 -0.01 -21.91 9.70
C LEU A 75 -0.56 -21.51 11.09
N TRP A 76 -0.89 -20.23 11.29
CA TRP A 76 -1.43 -19.70 12.55
C TRP A 76 -2.73 -18.87 12.33
N PRO A 77 -3.80 -19.49 11.84
CA PRO A 77 -5.01 -18.77 11.39
C PRO A 77 -5.87 -18.21 12.52
N ASP A 78 -5.62 -18.61 13.76
CA ASP A 78 -6.36 -18.17 14.95
C ASP A 78 -5.68 -16.97 15.65
N ARG A 79 -4.50 -16.53 15.18
CA ARG A 79 -3.80 -15.36 15.74
C ARG A 79 -4.23 -14.06 15.05
N VAL A 80 -4.27 -13.01 15.86
CA VAL A 80 -4.49 -11.63 15.42
C VAL A 80 -3.13 -10.95 15.29
N GLY A 81 -2.95 -10.12 14.24
CA GLY A 81 -1.71 -9.38 14.00
C GLY A 81 -0.89 -9.83 12.79
N GLY A 82 -1.41 -10.80 12.01
CA GLY A 82 -0.83 -11.26 10.74
C GLY A 82 0.68 -11.48 10.78
N ILE A 83 1.39 -10.83 9.85
CA ILE A 83 2.82 -11.06 9.59
C ILE A 83 3.64 -10.79 10.85
N ALA A 84 3.38 -9.69 11.57
CA ALA A 84 4.09 -9.37 12.80
C ALA A 84 3.95 -10.48 13.86
N ALA A 85 2.72 -10.97 14.07
CA ALA A 85 2.46 -12.02 15.05
C ALA A 85 3.09 -13.35 14.64
N THR A 86 3.04 -13.69 13.35
CA THR A 86 3.61 -14.91 12.80
C THR A 86 5.13 -14.90 12.84
N CYS A 87 5.77 -13.81 12.42
CA CYS A 87 7.23 -13.65 12.50
C CYS A 87 7.71 -13.66 13.95
N SER A 88 7.01 -12.96 14.85
CA SER A 88 7.34 -12.96 16.27
C SER A 88 7.32 -14.38 16.84
N GLU A 89 6.31 -15.18 16.51
CA GLU A 89 6.23 -16.57 16.96
C GLU A 89 7.31 -17.47 16.32
N ALA A 90 7.62 -17.26 15.04
CA ALA A 90 8.68 -18.00 14.34
C ALA A 90 10.07 -17.77 14.97
N PHE A 91 10.37 -16.55 15.42
CA PHE A 91 11.65 -16.22 16.07
C PHE A 91 11.69 -16.56 17.57
N ARG A 92 10.53 -16.79 18.20
CA ARG A 92 10.41 -17.04 19.65
C ARG A 92 11.27 -18.21 20.16
N PRO A 93 11.38 -19.37 19.47
CA PRO A 93 12.23 -20.47 19.90
C PRO A 93 13.73 -20.14 19.87
N TYR A 94 14.15 -19.19 19.02
CA TYR A 94 15.55 -18.84 18.83
C TYR A 94 15.99 -17.73 19.77
N SER A 95 15.17 -16.69 19.94
CA SER A 95 15.44 -15.61 20.88
C SER A 95 14.16 -14.80 21.19
N PRO A 96 13.81 -14.65 22.49
CA PRO A 96 12.71 -13.78 22.90
C PRO A 96 12.91 -12.31 22.48
N VAL A 97 14.16 -11.85 22.40
CA VAL A 97 14.49 -10.48 21.98
C VAL A 97 14.24 -10.31 20.48
N LEU A 98 14.71 -11.26 19.65
CA LEU A 98 14.47 -11.21 18.19
C LEU A 98 12.98 -11.31 17.85
N SER A 99 12.24 -12.12 18.62
CA SER A 99 10.79 -12.24 18.52
C SER A 99 10.06 -10.91 18.79
N GLY A 100 10.45 -10.19 19.84
CA GLY A 100 9.90 -8.86 20.14
C GLY A 100 10.31 -7.80 19.12
N LEU A 101 11.58 -7.80 18.70
CA LEU A 101 12.10 -6.88 17.69
C LEU A 101 11.43 -7.09 16.33
N ALA A 102 11.24 -8.33 15.87
CA ALA A 102 10.61 -8.61 14.58
C ALA A 102 9.18 -8.01 14.49
N GLY A 103 8.36 -8.20 15.53
CA GLY A 103 7.03 -7.60 15.58
C GLY A 103 7.06 -6.08 15.68
N THR A 104 7.97 -5.53 16.48
CA THR A 104 8.11 -4.07 16.66
C THR A 104 8.60 -3.39 15.39
N CYS A 105 9.57 -3.97 14.67
CA CYS A 105 10.07 -3.44 13.40
C CYS A 105 8.97 -3.40 12.34
N TYR A 106 8.12 -4.43 12.27
CA TYR A 106 6.96 -4.43 11.37
C TYR A 106 5.99 -3.30 11.74
N TRP A 107 5.67 -3.16 13.02
CA TRP A 107 4.80 -2.08 13.51
C TRP A 107 5.37 -0.69 13.19
N TRP A 108 6.68 -0.50 13.38
CA TRP A 108 7.39 0.75 13.08
C TRP A 108 7.38 1.08 11.58
N GLY A 109 7.25 0.11 10.68
CA GLY A 109 7.07 0.35 9.25
C GLY A 109 5.73 0.97 8.90
N TRP A 110 4.66 0.66 9.65
CA TRP A 110 3.31 1.13 9.36
C TRP A 110 2.93 2.43 10.08
N VAL A 111 3.50 2.71 11.25
CA VAL A 111 3.18 3.93 12.02
C VAL A 111 3.49 5.24 11.25
N PRO A 112 4.70 5.44 10.69
CA PRO A 112 5.01 6.64 9.90
C PRO A 112 4.10 6.76 8.68
N THR A 113 3.72 5.62 8.10
CA THR A 113 2.89 5.54 6.90
C THR A 113 1.48 6.04 7.16
N CYS A 114 0.87 5.64 8.28
CA CYS A 114 -0.41 6.21 8.70
C CYS A 114 -0.34 7.74 8.81
N GLY A 115 0.73 8.27 9.42
CA GLY A 115 0.96 9.71 9.53
C GLY A 115 1.11 10.40 8.17
N LEU A 116 1.94 9.84 7.29
CA LEU A 116 2.14 10.34 5.93
C LEU A 116 0.81 10.39 5.16
N THR A 117 0.03 9.30 5.18
CA THR A 117 -1.26 9.27 4.49
C THR A 117 -2.30 10.22 5.06
N ALA A 118 -2.26 10.46 6.37
CA ALA A 118 -3.13 11.43 7.01
C ALA A 118 -2.76 12.86 6.57
N LEU A 119 -1.47 13.18 6.47
CA LEU A 119 -0.99 14.48 5.98
C LEU A 119 -1.38 14.70 4.51
N LEU A 120 -1.19 13.70 3.65
CA LEU A 120 -1.54 13.78 2.22
C LEU A 120 -3.05 13.89 2.00
N SER A 121 -3.85 13.18 2.80
CA SER A 121 -5.31 13.31 2.75
C SER A 121 -5.76 14.68 3.28
N ALA A 122 -5.10 15.16 4.34
CA ALA A 122 -5.39 16.46 4.95
C ALA A 122 -5.04 17.63 4.03
N SER A 123 -3.92 17.56 3.29
CA SER A 123 -3.55 18.61 2.33
C SER A 123 -4.60 18.74 1.22
N ALA A 124 -5.06 17.62 0.67
CA ALA A 124 -6.12 17.63 -0.33
C ALA A 124 -7.46 18.18 0.22
N ILE A 125 -7.85 17.77 1.43
CA ILE A 125 -9.09 18.26 2.08
C ILE A 125 -8.99 19.76 2.38
N GLN A 126 -7.85 20.21 2.90
CA GLN A 126 -7.60 21.61 3.18
C GLN A 126 -7.70 22.44 1.90
N GLN A 127 -7.02 22.02 0.83
CA GLN A 127 -6.98 22.76 -0.44
C GLN A 127 -8.37 22.91 -1.07
N TRP A 128 -9.24 21.89 -0.96
CA TRP A 128 -10.54 21.91 -1.62
C TRP A 128 -11.69 22.41 -0.75
N TYR A 129 -11.63 22.23 0.57
CA TYR A 129 -12.78 22.45 1.45
C TYR A 129 -12.50 23.33 2.66
N LEU A 130 -11.28 23.34 3.20
CA LEU A 130 -10.94 23.99 4.47
C LEU A 130 -9.63 24.80 4.38
N PRO A 131 -9.54 25.80 3.49
CA PRO A 131 -8.28 26.49 3.20
C PRO A 131 -7.70 27.23 4.43
N ASP A 132 -8.55 27.67 5.35
CA ASP A 132 -8.16 28.47 6.51
C ASP A 132 -7.63 27.64 7.69
N ILE A 133 -7.76 26.31 7.66
CA ILE A 133 -7.34 25.42 8.76
C ILE A 133 -5.94 24.86 8.43
N PRO A 134 -4.99 24.80 9.40
CA PRO A 134 -3.68 24.20 9.13
C PRO A 134 -3.79 22.69 8.87
N VAL A 135 -2.99 22.19 7.92
CA VAL A 135 -2.99 20.79 7.47
C VAL A 135 -2.77 19.82 8.63
N GLU A 136 -1.91 20.18 9.58
CA GLU A 136 -1.56 19.35 10.72
C GLU A 136 -2.77 19.10 11.62
N PHE A 137 -3.63 20.11 11.82
CA PHE A 137 -4.86 19.94 12.60
C PHE A 137 -5.84 19.00 11.91
N VAL A 138 -6.01 19.13 10.59
CA VAL A 138 -6.87 18.24 9.79
C VAL A 138 -6.33 16.81 9.83
N ALA A 139 -5.01 16.62 9.69
CA ALA A 139 -4.36 15.31 9.76
C ALA A 139 -4.53 14.66 11.15
N CYS A 140 -4.29 15.40 12.23
CA CYS A 140 -4.53 14.92 13.59
C CYS A 140 -6.00 14.54 13.81
N ALA A 141 -6.93 15.35 13.33
CA ALA A 141 -8.37 15.06 13.43
C ALA A 141 -8.75 13.78 12.67
N LEU A 142 -8.19 13.57 11.47
CA LEU A 142 -8.38 12.34 10.70
C LEU A 142 -7.87 11.12 11.46
N VAL A 143 -6.64 11.18 12.00
CA VAL A 143 -6.06 10.08 12.78
C VAL A 143 -6.94 9.76 13.98
N VAL A 144 -7.34 10.77 14.77
CA VAL A 144 -8.21 10.57 15.94
C VAL A 144 -9.56 9.96 15.54
N CYS A 145 -10.16 10.43 14.44
CA CYS A 145 -11.41 9.90 13.92
C CYS A 145 -11.28 8.42 13.53
N PHE A 146 -10.29 8.06 12.72
CA PHE A 146 -10.06 6.67 12.34
C PHE A 146 -9.67 5.80 13.54
N THR A 147 -8.92 6.32 14.51
CA THR A 147 -8.65 5.61 15.77
C THR A 147 -9.94 5.33 16.52
N ALA A 148 -10.85 6.30 16.65
CA ALA A 148 -12.14 6.10 17.31
C ALA A 148 -12.98 5.01 16.60
N VAL A 149 -13.03 5.02 15.27
CA VAL A 149 -13.71 3.98 14.48
C VAL A 149 -13.08 2.60 14.69
N ASN A 150 -11.76 2.52 14.77
CA ASN A 150 -11.05 1.27 15.08
C ASN A 150 -11.39 0.75 16.48
N LEU A 151 -11.51 1.63 17.47
CA LEU A 151 -11.91 1.27 18.83
C LEU A 151 -13.37 0.79 18.93
N CYS A 152 -14.26 1.24 18.03
CA CYS A 152 -15.63 0.72 17.94
C CYS A 152 -15.69 -0.71 17.38
N GLY A 153 -14.59 -1.22 16.80
CA GLY A 153 -14.43 -2.60 16.37
C GLY A 153 -14.48 -2.81 14.85
N ILE A 154 -13.88 -3.91 14.42
CA ILE A 154 -13.59 -4.19 13.00
C ILE A 154 -14.83 -4.26 12.09
N LYS A 155 -16.01 -4.58 12.64
CA LYS A 155 -17.27 -4.58 11.88
C LYS A 155 -17.62 -3.19 11.35
N TRP A 156 -17.39 -2.15 12.14
CA TRP A 156 -17.65 -0.76 11.74
C TRP A 156 -16.60 -0.27 10.76
N VAL A 157 -15.33 -0.60 11.02
CA VAL A 157 -14.22 -0.31 10.09
C VAL A 157 -14.52 -0.91 8.72
N SER A 158 -14.90 -2.18 8.65
CA SER A 158 -15.21 -2.84 7.38
C SER A 158 -16.39 -2.18 6.64
N ARG A 159 -17.46 -1.81 7.36
CA ARG A 159 -18.62 -1.10 6.76
C ARG A 159 -18.25 0.28 6.21
N LEU A 160 -17.31 0.97 6.83
CA LEU A 160 -16.83 2.28 6.39
C LEU A 160 -15.83 2.14 5.23
N VAL A 161 -14.92 1.18 5.28
CA VAL A 161 -13.85 1.01 4.29
C VAL A 161 -14.38 0.45 2.98
N VAL A 162 -15.35 -0.47 2.98
CA VAL A 162 -15.90 -1.05 1.74
C VAL A 162 -16.39 0.00 0.73
N PRO A 163 -17.26 0.99 1.08
CA PRO A 163 -17.68 2.01 0.13
C PRO A 163 -16.52 2.93 -0.31
N ILE A 164 -15.62 3.29 0.61
CA ILE A 164 -14.45 4.12 0.30
C ILE A 164 -13.53 3.41 -0.69
N ALA A 165 -13.19 2.15 -0.43
CA ALA A 165 -12.34 1.33 -1.30
C ALA A 165 -13.01 1.11 -2.66
N THR A 166 -14.32 0.89 -2.69
CA THR A 166 -15.08 0.74 -3.94
C THR A 166 -15.08 2.03 -4.76
N GLY A 167 -15.35 3.18 -4.12
CA GLY A 167 -15.30 4.48 -4.77
C GLY A 167 -13.90 4.82 -5.28
N SER A 168 -12.87 4.59 -4.47
CA SER A 168 -11.48 4.79 -4.87
C SER A 168 -11.08 3.89 -6.04
N ALA A 169 -11.46 2.61 -6.02
CA ALA A 169 -11.18 1.68 -7.10
C ALA A 169 -11.90 2.08 -8.41
N PHE A 170 -13.13 2.55 -8.29
CA PHE A 170 -13.88 3.08 -9.42
C PHE A 170 -13.19 4.32 -10.01
N LEU A 171 -12.76 5.26 -9.16
CA LEU A 171 -12.02 6.45 -9.61
C LEU A 171 -10.69 6.09 -10.25
N ALA A 172 -9.94 5.14 -9.68
CA ALA A 172 -8.71 4.63 -10.26
C ALA A 172 -8.94 3.99 -11.64
N PHE A 173 -9.98 3.17 -11.77
CA PHE A 173 -10.35 2.57 -13.05
C PHE A 173 -10.76 3.62 -14.09
N ALA A 174 -11.55 4.62 -13.67
CA ALA A 174 -11.91 5.75 -14.51
C ALA A 174 -10.67 6.56 -14.94
N ALA A 175 -9.74 6.83 -14.02
CA ALA A 175 -8.49 7.53 -14.31
C ALA A 175 -7.56 6.75 -15.25
N ALA A 176 -7.69 5.42 -15.32
CA ALA A 176 -7.00 4.59 -16.32
C ALA A 176 -7.68 4.64 -17.69
N ILE A 177 -9.02 4.64 -17.75
CA ILE A 177 -9.75 4.50 -19.02
C ILE A 177 -10.02 5.84 -19.71
N ILE A 178 -10.38 6.89 -18.96
CA ILE A 178 -10.78 8.18 -19.52
C ILE A 178 -9.68 8.76 -20.44
N PRO A 179 -8.39 8.79 -20.04
CA PRO A 179 -7.34 9.30 -20.93
C PRO A 179 -7.21 8.50 -22.22
N ILE A 180 -7.31 7.17 -22.14
CA ILE A 180 -7.24 6.27 -23.29
C ILE A 180 -8.39 6.56 -24.27
N LEU A 181 -9.62 6.65 -23.78
CA LEU A 181 -10.80 6.92 -24.61
C LEU A 181 -10.81 8.34 -25.18
N SER A 182 -10.25 9.31 -24.45
CA SER A 182 -10.14 10.70 -24.90
C SER A 182 -9.09 10.90 -26.00
N GLY A 183 -8.26 9.89 -26.29
CA GLY A 183 -7.17 10.00 -27.27
C GLY A 183 -5.99 10.86 -26.81
N ASN A 184 -5.95 11.27 -25.54
CA ASN A 184 -4.92 12.14 -24.97
C ASN A 184 -3.64 11.39 -24.55
N VAL A 185 -3.53 10.07 -24.82
CA VAL A 185 -2.38 9.26 -24.44
C VAL A 185 -1.36 9.24 -25.58
N ASP A 186 -0.22 9.87 -25.39
CA ASP A 186 0.95 9.66 -26.25
C ASP A 186 1.66 8.36 -25.83
N TRP A 187 1.43 7.31 -26.62
CA TRP A 187 2.04 6.00 -26.40
C TRP A 187 3.57 6.00 -26.55
N ARG A 188 4.13 6.93 -27.33
CA ARG A 188 5.58 7.07 -27.45
C ARG A 188 6.15 7.61 -26.14
N GLN A 189 5.47 8.58 -25.53
CA GLN A 189 5.84 9.09 -24.21
C GLN A 189 5.66 8.03 -23.12
N ALA A 190 4.56 7.27 -23.15
CA ALA A 190 4.28 6.20 -22.20
C ALA A 190 5.33 5.07 -22.19
N THR A 191 6.05 4.89 -23.31
CA THR A 191 7.06 3.83 -23.49
C THR A 191 8.50 4.36 -23.52
N THR A 192 8.69 5.67 -23.36
CA THR A 192 10.02 6.28 -23.30
C THR A 192 10.47 6.42 -21.86
N PHE A 193 11.38 5.55 -21.44
CA PHE A 193 11.91 5.53 -20.08
C PHE A 193 13.25 6.25 -20.01
N ALA A 194 13.32 7.29 -19.17
CA ALA A 194 14.52 8.04 -18.86
C ALA A 194 14.72 8.01 -17.35
N LEU A 195 15.87 7.48 -16.93
CA LEU A 195 16.29 7.47 -15.54
C LEU A 195 16.97 8.80 -15.22
N THR A 196 16.56 9.43 -14.12
CA THR A 196 17.26 10.59 -13.60
C THR A 196 18.19 10.13 -12.48
N SER A 197 19.47 10.46 -12.61
CA SER A 197 20.51 10.09 -11.66
C SER A 197 21.01 11.32 -10.90
N PRO A 198 21.29 11.22 -9.58
CA PRO A 198 21.84 12.32 -8.79
C PRO A 198 23.26 12.73 -9.22
N PHE A 199 24.01 11.82 -9.84
CA PHE A 199 25.35 12.10 -10.35
C PHE A 199 25.66 11.24 -11.58
N PRO A 200 26.52 11.72 -12.50
CA PRO A 200 26.78 11.02 -13.75
C PRO A 200 27.53 9.70 -13.53
N GLY A 201 27.22 8.70 -14.37
CA GLY A 201 27.90 7.41 -14.44
C GLY A 201 27.11 6.26 -13.84
N TRP A 202 27.59 5.03 -14.09
CA TRP A 202 26.91 3.79 -13.71
C TRP A 202 26.55 3.68 -12.23
N PHE A 203 27.41 4.20 -11.35
CA PHE A 203 27.14 4.19 -9.90
C PHE A 203 25.92 5.05 -9.53
N GLY A 204 25.69 6.15 -10.27
CA GLY A 204 24.54 7.02 -10.05
C GLY A 204 23.25 6.35 -10.49
N ASP A 205 23.26 5.74 -11.67
CA ASP A 205 22.12 4.98 -12.18
C ASP A 205 21.74 3.82 -11.25
N LEU A 206 22.72 3.04 -10.78
CA LEU A 206 22.49 1.97 -9.82
C LEU A 206 21.90 2.49 -8.50
N THR A 207 22.43 3.60 -7.99
CA THR A 207 21.95 4.23 -6.75
C THR A 207 20.51 4.71 -6.91
N SER A 208 20.15 5.33 -8.04
CA SER A 208 18.77 5.74 -8.34
C SER A 208 17.82 4.54 -8.46
N ILE A 209 18.25 3.46 -9.11
CA ILE A 209 17.45 2.22 -9.23
C ILE A 209 17.21 1.62 -7.84
N MET A 210 18.24 1.53 -6.99
CA MET A 210 18.10 1.02 -5.63
C MET A 210 17.21 1.90 -4.75
N ALA A 211 17.34 3.22 -4.83
CA ALA A 211 16.49 4.17 -4.10
C ALA A 211 15.02 4.06 -4.55
N GLY A 212 14.77 3.95 -5.85
CA GLY A 212 13.44 3.74 -6.39
C GLY A 212 12.85 2.40 -5.97
N LEU A 213 13.60 1.29 -6.09
CA LEU A 213 13.14 -0.03 -5.64
C LEU A 213 12.89 -0.10 -4.14
N TYR A 214 13.63 0.64 -3.32
CA TYR A 214 13.35 0.75 -1.89
C TYR A 214 11.97 1.37 -1.63
N LEU A 215 11.65 2.48 -2.31
CA LEU A 215 10.34 3.12 -2.20
C LEU A 215 9.21 2.25 -2.76
N VAL A 216 9.45 1.56 -3.88
CA VAL A 216 8.45 0.63 -4.45
C VAL A 216 8.26 -0.58 -3.54
N GLY A 217 9.33 -1.16 -3.01
CA GLY A 217 9.30 -2.32 -2.12
C GLY A 217 8.53 -2.05 -0.84
N PHE A 218 8.43 -0.80 -0.41
CA PHE A 218 7.59 -0.39 0.70
C PHE A 218 6.08 -0.51 0.39
N ALA A 219 5.63 -0.19 -0.83
CA ALA A 219 4.20 -0.14 -1.16
C ALA A 219 3.68 -1.29 -2.03
N ALA A 220 4.53 -1.92 -2.84
CA ALA A 220 4.13 -3.01 -3.73
C ALA A 220 3.56 -4.24 -2.98
N PRO A 221 4.06 -4.61 -1.78
CA PRO A 221 3.49 -5.70 -0.99
C PRO A 221 2.20 -5.36 -0.25
N ALA A 222 1.65 -4.14 -0.37
CA ALA A 222 0.61 -3.64 0.53
C ALA A 222 -0.71 -4.44 0.53
N PHE A 223 -0.92 -5.34 -0.43
CA PHE A 223 -1.99 -6.36 -0.38
C PHE A 223 -1.84 -7.34 0.81
N GLU A 224 -0.67 -7.40 1.44
CA GLU A 224 -0.41 -8.16 2.66
C GLU A 224 -1.28 -7.70 3.84
N ALA A 225 -1.86 -6.49 3.80
CA ALA A 225 -2.77 -6.03 4.84
C ALA A 225 -4.00 -6.96 5.01
N ALA A 226 -4.39 -7.73 3.99
CA ALA A 226 -5.38 -8.81 4.12
C ALA A 226 -4.99 -9.84 5.19
N THR A 227 -3.69 -10.13 5.31
CA THR A 227 -3.14 -11.16 6.19
C THR A 227 -3.14 -10.72 7.67
N CYS A 228 -3.12 -9.41 7.94
CA CYS A 228 -3.24 -8.85 9.29
C CYS A 228 -4.55 -9.26 9.99
N HIS A 229 -5.61 -9.45 9.19
CA HIS A 229 -6.95 -9.80 9.66
C HIS A 229 -7.28 -11.29 9.53
N VAL A 230 -6.27 -12.18 9.42
CA VAL A 230 -6.51 -13.64 9.31
C VAL A 230 -7.35 -14.18 10.47
N GLY A 231 -7.03 -13.79 11.71
CA GLY A 231 -7.77 -14.19 12.92
C GLY A 231 -9.21 -13.68 12.98
N GLU A 232 -9.53 -12.63 12.23
CA GLU A 232 -10.86 -11.98 12.21
C GLU A 232 -11.68 -12.35 10.97
N THR A 233 -11.06 -13.01 9.99
CA THR A 233 -11.67 -13.39 8.72
C THR A 233 -12.44 -14.72 8.86
N VAL A 234 -13.68 -14.74 8.41
CA VAL A 234 -14.51 -15.96 8.33
C VAL A 234 -13.88 -16.91 7.30
N ASP A 235 -13.71 -18.19 7.63
CA ASP A 235 -13.10 -19.20 6.75
C ASP A 235 -11.75 -18.72 6.13
N PRO A 236 -10.71 -18.52 6.95
CA PRO A 236 -9.47 -17.87 6.50
C PRO A 236 -8.76 -18.66 5.40
N ASN A 237 -8.83 -20.01 5.43
CA ASN A 237 -8.20 -20.88 4.43
C ASN A 237 -8.71 -20.62 3.01
N ARG A 238 -9.95 -20.13 2.86
CA ARG A 238 -10.53 -19.81 1.56
C ARG A 238 -10.54 -18.31 1.29
N ASN A 239 -10.87 -17.50 2.29
CA ASN A 239 -11.14 -16.08 2.10
C ASN A 239 -9.89 -15.21 2.14
N VAL A 240 -8.83 -15.59 2.88
CA VAL A 240 -7.56 -14.84 2.88
C VAL A 240 -6.84 -14.96 1.54
N PRO A 241 -6.63 -16.17 0.95
CA PRO A 241 -6.01 -16.27 -0.38
C PRO A 241 -6.79 -15.51 -1.46
N ARG A 242 -8.12 -15.53 -1.39
CA ARG A 242 -8.99 -14.76 -2.30
C ARG A 242 -8.81 -13.26 -2.14
N ALA A 243 -8.73 -12.78 -0.91
CA ALA A 243 -8.53 -11.35 -0.63
C ALA A 243 -7.13 -10.89 -1.05
N VAL A 244 -6.10 -11.67 -0.78
CA VAL A 244 -4.72 -11.42 -1.23
C VAL A 244 -4.68 -11.36 -2.75
N PHE A 245 -5.26 -12.34 -3.46
CA PHE A 245 -5.29 -12.35 -4.92
C PHE A 245 -6.05 -11.15 -5.50
N ALA A 246 -7.25 -10.85 -4.98
CA ALA A 246 -8.03 -9.71 -5.44
C ALA A 246 -7.29 -8.38 -5.21
N SER A 247 -6.66 -8.21 -4.05
CA SER A 247 -5.86 -7.02 -3.75
C SER A 247 -4.57 -6.95 -4.57
N ALA A 248 -3.96 -8.10 -4.90
CA ALA A 248 -2.80 -8.19 -5.79
C ALA A 248 -3.15 -7.77 -7.23
N VAL A 249 -4.30 -8.21 -7.75
CA VAL A 249 -4.81 -7.76 -9.05
C VAL A 249 -5.06 -6.25 -9.05
N MET A 250 -5.67 -5.72 -7.98
CA MET A 250 -5.83 -4.26 -7.83
C MET A 250 -4.50 -3.53 -7.75
N ALA A 251 -3.48 -4.08 -7.06
CA ALA A 251 -2.13 -3.51 -7.09
C ALA A 251 -1.57 -3.46 -8.52
N GLY A 252 -1.83 -4.47 -9.36
CA GLY A 252 -1.49 -4.43 -10.79
C GLY A 252 -2.08 -3.22 -11.51
N LEU A 253 -3.36 -2.90 -11.26
CA LEU A 253 -3.99 -1.69 -11.81
C LEU A 253 -3.26 -0.41 -11.36
N TYR A 254 -2.95 -0.30 -10.08
CA TYR A 254 -2.34 0.90 -9.50
C TYR A 254 -0.87 1.12 -9.86
N PHE A 255 -0.09 0.04 -9.98
CA PHE A 255 1.37 0.12 -10.17
C PHE A 255 1.81 -0.13 -11.61
N ILE A 256 0.95 -0.72 -12.45
CA ILE A 256 1.27 -0.99 -13.86
C ILE A 256 0.44 -0.09 -14.76
N VAL A 257 -0.88 -0.19 -14.69
CA VAL A 257 -1.76 0.48 -15.66
C VAL A 257 -1.77 1.98 -15.46
N LEU A 258 -2.01 2.45 -14.23
CA LEU A 258 -2.08 3.89 -13.95
C LEU A 258 -0.79 4.65 -14.28
N PRO A 259 0.42 4.22 -13.86
CA PRO A 259 1.64 4.95 -14.16
C PRO A 259 1.94 5.04 -15.66
N ILE A 260 1.63 3.99 -16.44
CA ILE A 260 1.78 4.00 -17.91
C ILE A 260 0.84 5.02 -18.54
N VAL A 261 -0.45 4.97 -18.19
CA VAL A 261 -1.47 5.85 -18.75
C VAL A 261 -1.21 7.29 -18.37
N TRP A 262 -0.90 7.55 -17.09
CA TRP A 262 -0.65 8.90 -16.60
C TRP A 262 0.63 9.49 -17.21
N LEU A 263 1.71 8.70 -17.34
CA LEU A 263 2.91 9.14 -18.05
C LEU A 263 2.60 9.52 -19.50
N GLY A 264 1.77 8.75 -20.20
CA GLY A 264 1.38 9.06 -21.58
C GLY A 264 0.40 10.24 -21.71
N ALA A 265 -0.41 10.53 -20.69
CA ALA A 265 -1.43 11.59 -20.75
C ALA A 265 -0.93 12.97 -20.27
N LEU A 266 -0.10 12.98 -19.23
CA LEU A 266 0.32 14.20 -18.52
C LEU A 266 1.84 14.46 -18.64
N GLY A 267 2.63 13.42 -18.91
CA GLY A 267 4.08 13.49 -18.91
C GLY A 267 4.72 13.53 -17.52
N SER A 268 6.02 13.21 -17.44
CA SER A 268 6.75 13.03 -16.18
C SER A 268 6.83 14.29 -15.31
N GLN A 269 6.87 15.48 -15.91
CA GLN A 269 6.96 16.75 -15.18
C GLN A 269 5.61 17.25 -14.65
N SER A 270 4.49 17.02 -15.35
CA SER A 270 3.17 17.41 -14.85
C SER A 270 2.72 16.47 -13.73
N LEU A 271 2.99 15.17 -13.87
CA LEU A 271 2.61 14.16 -12.86
C LEU A 271 3.07 14.52 -11.46
N GLY A 272 4.33 14.92 -11.28
CA GLY A 272 4.81 15.24 -9.95
C GLY A 272 4.60 16.70 -9.52
N LYS A 273 3.96 17.54 -10.34
CA LYS A 273 3.43 18.86 -9.90
C LYS A 273 1.97 18.78 -9.48
N ASP A 274 1.17 17.95 -10.16
CA ASP A 274 -0.26 17.82 -9.90
C ASP A 274 -0.56 16.85 -8.74
N LEU A 275 0.40 16.01 -8.36
CA LEU A 275 0.29 15.03 -7.27
C LEU A 275 1.13 15.37 -6.02
N ALA A 276 1.88 16.49 -6.03
CA ALA A 276 2.70 16.97 -4.91
C ALA A 276 2.01 18.12 -4.18
#